data_AF-F8L5B5-F1
#
_entry.id   AF-F8L5B5-F1
#
_cell.length_a   1.000
_cell.length_b   1.000
_cell.length_c   1.000
_cell.angle_alpha   90.00
_cell.angle_beta   90.00
_cell.angle_gamma   90.00
#
_symmetry.space_group_name_H-M   'P 1'
#
loop_
_entity.id
_entity.type
_entity.pdbx_description
1 polymer ?
#
loop_
_entity_poly.entity_id
_entity_poly.type
_entity_poly.pdbx_seq_one_letter_code
_entity_poly.pdbx_strand_id
1 'polypeptide(L)'
;MKNKFWFLIFMPLLAFCSDIDQEIVVSLAKSEELPSIYISCPSPKLKEILLFDLSQNGITKGISGKTEEENKLLNDDLSPAFWKPQGYAYVAKISIHGSIISGSLFSLKTGQTTPLEPHHLTGVLASDRRVMHAISDQITEIIGSIKGISQTQIFYAVQFPDGSNWKSEIWAADYDGKNARQLTQEKSYCISPLLFPKEGNFTKNRFLYVNYKLGQPKIYISSFDAKSGKPFLSLRGNQLLPSFSHSGDMIAFICDAGGQADLFLQAFDPDQGLVGKPLQLYSFPNSVQASPTFRPDGKKVAFVSDQEGSPRIFLISIPSFKNWKRPHPVCLTRTYRENTCPSWSPDGTKLAYSAKIDGVRQIMVYDFITQEEIQLTKGKSHKENPCWAANSMHIIFNTVDPSSSELFLINLKQKEMVQITEGPGKKHYPTWGP
;
A
#
# COMPACT_ATOMS: atom_id res chain seq x y z
N MET A 1 -30.79 4.75 -10.94
CA MET A 1 -29.75 5.61 -10.33
C MET A 1 -29.13 5.01 -9.06
N LYS A 2 -29.90 4.45 -8.11
CA LYS A 2 -29.33 3.72 -6.93
C LYS A 2 -28.40 2.53 -7.29
N ASN A 3 -28.59 1.87 -8.43
CA ASN A 3 -27.74 0.74 -8.84
C ASN A 3 -26.34 1.17 -9.32
N LYS A 4 -26.16 2.31 -10.00
CA LYS A 4 -24.85 2.73 -10.54
C LYS A 4 -23.81 3.02 -9.45
N PHE A 5 -24.24 3.52 -8.30
CA PHE A 5 -23.37 3.82 -7.16
C PHE A 5 -22.83 2.54 -6.48
N TRP A 6 -23.62 1.46 -6.48
CA TRP A 6 -23.17 0.15 -6.00
C TRP A 6 -22.20 -0.52 -6.98
N PHE A 7 -22.35 -0.31 -8.29
CA PHE A 7 -21.49 -0.92 -9.33
C PHE A 7 -20.01 -0.54 -9.23
N LEU A 8 -19.66 0.62 -8.66
CA LEU A 8 -18.26 1.03 -8.45
C LEU A 8 -17.66 0.55 -7.11
N ILE A 9 -18.46 -0.03 -6.23
CA ILE A 9 -18.04 -0.43 -4.88
C ILE A 9 -18.18 -1.95 -4.68
N PHE A 10 -19.09 -2.63 -5.39
CA PHE A 10 -19.33 -4.07 -5.27
C PHE A 10 -19.92 -4.67 -6.55
N MET A 11 -19.16 -5.50 -7.30
CA MET A 11 -19.73 -6.68 -7.97
C MET A 11 -18.68 -7.69 -8.50
N PRO A 12 -18.83 -9.00 -8.20
CA PRO A 12 -18.32 -10.10 -9.01
C PRO A 12 -19.42 -10.57 -10.00
N LEU A 13 -19.08 -11.07 -11.21
CA LEU A 13 -19.66 -12.28 -11.85
C LEU A 13 -19.44 -12.42 -13.38
N LEU A 14 -19.09 -13.68 -13.71
CA LEU A 14 -19.30 -14.54 -14.89
C LEU A 14 -18.81 -14.13 -16.30
N ALA A 15 -18.05 -15.07 -16.86
CA ALA A 15 -17.31 -15.04 -18.10
C ALA A 15 -18.11 -15.52 -19.32
N PHE A 16 -17.68 -15.08 -20.50
CA PHE A 16 -17.59 -15.92 -21.70
C PHE A 16 -16.28 -15.60 -22.42
N CYS A 17 -15.57 -16.67 -22.82
CA CYS A 17 -14.26 -16.65 -23.47
C CYS A 17 -14.41 -16.71 -24.99
N SER A 18 -13.51 -16.03 -25.71
CA SER A 18 -13.01 -16.51 -27.00
C SER A 18 -11.61 -15.93 -27.25
N ASP A 19 -10.64 -16.81 -27.39
CA ASP A 19 -9.21 -16.56 -27.58
C ASP A 19 -8.90 -15.86 -28.91
N ILE A 20 -7.94 -14.92 -28.91
CA ILE A 20 -7.00 -14.68 -30.01
C ILE A 20 -5.65 -14.27 -29.41
N ASP A 21 -4.66 -15.16 -29.55
CA ASP A 21 -3.25 -14.94 -29.24
C ASP A 21 -2.61 -13.94 -30.22
N GLN A 22 -2.01 -12.87 -29.70
CA GLN A 22 -0.86 -12.23 -30.33
C GLN A 22 0.15 -11.83 -29.25
N GLU A 23 1.26 -12.58 -29.21
CA GLU A 23 2.45 -12.23 -28.45
C GLU A 23 3.07 -10.94 -29.01
N ILE A 24 2.89 -9.84 -28.30
CA ILE A 24 3.73 -8.66 -28.47
C ILE A 24 4.76 -8.68 -27.34
N VAL A 25 5.98 -9.07 -27.68
CA VAL A 25 7.14 -8.95 -26.80
C VAL A 25 7.55 -7.48 -26.77
N VAL A 26 7.05 -6.73 -25.79
CA VAL A 26 7.59 -5.40 -25.44
C VAL A 26 8.67 -5.57 -24.39
N SER A 27 9.89 -5.17 -24.76
CA SER A 27 11.08 -5.22 -23.92
C SER A 27 10.91 -4.38 -22.65
N LEU A 28 10.62 -5.07 -21.54
CA LEU A 28 10.65 -4.51 -20.21
C LEU A 28 12.09 -4.11 -19.85
N ALA A 29 12.25 -3.07 -19.03
CA ALA A 29 13.46 -2.92 -18.23
C ALA A 29 13.79 -4.28 -17.61
N LYS A 30 14.98 -4.83 -17.92
CA LYS A 30 15.43 -6.14 -17.45
C LYS A 30 15.20 -6.21 -15.94
N SER A 31 14.68 -7.33 -15.45
CA SER A 31 14.78 -7.64 -14.02
C SER A 31 16.24 -7.46 -13.62
N GLU A 32 16.55 -6.47 -12.79
CA GLU A 32 17.90 -6.31 -12.27
C GLU A 32 18.17 -7.49 -11.34
N GLU A 33 19.26 -8.22 -11.58
CA GLU A 33 19.75 -9.21 -10.64
C GLU A 33 20.20 -8.46 -9.38
N LEU A 34 19.40 -8.55 -8.32
CA LEU A 34 19.75 -7.94 -7.04
C LEU A 34 20.94 -8.66 -6.42
N PRO A 35 21.88 -7.92 -5.78
CA PRO A 35 22.98 -8.51 -5.06
C PRO A 35 22.51 -9.47 -3.97
N SER A 36 23.07 -10.68 -3.96
CA SER A 36 22.79 -11.69 -2.94
C SER A 36 23.40 -11.29 -1.59
N ILE A 37 22.61 -11.43 -0.52
CA ILE A 37 23.05 -11.25 0.87
C ILE A 37 22.88 -12.55 1.64
N TYR A 38 23.97 -13.08 2.18
CA TYR A 38 23.91 -14.20 3.11
C TYR A 38 23.57 -13.70 4.52
N ILE A 39 22.70 -14.42 5.23
CA ILE A 39 22.23 -14.04 6.57
C ILE A 39 22.56 -15.15 7.57
N SER A 40 23.32 -14.81 8.61
CA SER A 40 23.50 -15.63 9.81
C SER A 40 22.80 -15.01 11.00
N CYS A 41 21.96 -15.80 11.67
CA CYS A 41 21.31 -15.42 12.91
C CYS A 41 21.15 -16.67 13.78
N PRO A 42 21.56 -16.65 15.06
CA PRO A 42 21.48 -17.81 15.95
C PRO A 42 20.06 -18.32 16.19
N SER A 43 19.06 -17.45 16.07
CA SER A 43 17.64 -17.80 16.26
C SER A 43 16.98 -18.06 14.90
N PRO A 44 16.51 -19.29 14.61
CA PRO A 44 15.85 -19.59 13.34
C PRO A 44 14.63 -18.70 13.06
N LYS A 45 13.83 -18.39 14.10
CA LYS A 45 12.64 -17.54 13.96
C LYS A 45 12.99 -16.09 13.60
N LEU A 46 14.07 -15.56 14.18
CA LEU A 46 14.53 -14.20 13.86
C LEU A 46 15.22 -14.17 12.49
N LYS A 47 15.92 -15.25 12.13
CA LYS A 47 16.53 -15.44 10.80
C LYS A 47 15.47 -15.38 9.70
N GLU A 48 14.33 -16.06 9.88
CA GLU A 48 13.22 -16.05 8.91
C GLU A 48 12.65 -14.65 8.67
N ILE A 49 12.51 -13.84 9.73
CA ILE A 49 12.03 -12.46 9.62
C ILE A 49 13.00 -11.63 8.79
N LEU A 50 14.28 -11.63 9.18
CA LEU A 50 15.30 -10.86 8.47
C LEU A 50 15.50 -11.34 7.03
N LEU A 51 15.35 -12.65 6.77
CA LEU A 51 15.40 -13.24 5.44
C LEU A 51 14.25 -12.74 4.57
N PHE A 52 13.03 -12.72 5.11
CA PHE A 52 11.87 -12.16 4.42
C PHE A 52 12.13 -10.68 4.09
N ASP A 53 12.52 -9.88 5.08
CA ASP A 53 12.68 -8.44 4.89
C ASP A 53 13.74 -8.10 3.86
N LEU A 54 14.92 -8.72 3.95
CA LEU A 54 16.02 -8.48 3.00
C LEU A 54 15.77 -9.07 1.60
N SER A 55 14.83 -10.01 1.48
CA SER A 55 14.39 -10.52 0.17
C SER A 55 13.30 -9.66 -0.46
N GLN A 56 12.54 -8.93 0.37
CA GLN A 56 11.43 -8.08 -0.06
C GLN A 56 11.77 -6.58 0.00
N ASN A 57 13.01 -6.18 0.30
CA ASN A 57 13.40 -4.77 0.36
C ASN A 57 13.66 -4.14 -1.01
N GLY A 58 13.77 -4.94 -2.08
CA GLY A 58 14.06 -4.48 -3.44
C GLY A 58 15.49 -4.08 -3.74
N ILE A 59 16.41 -4.32 -2.81
CA ILE A 59 17.82 -3.94 -2.94
C ILE A 59 18.70 -5.19 -2.97
N THR A 60 18.30 -6.21 -2.21
CA THR A 60 19.06 -7.45 -2.06
C THR A 60 18.20 -8.67 -2.34
N LYS A 61 18.87 -9.80 -2.54
CA LYS A 61 18.24 -11.12 -2.50
C LYS A 61 18.75 -11.87 -1.28
N GLY A 62 17.89 -12.05 -0.28
CA GLY A 62 18.23 -12.79 0.94
C GLY A 62 18.46 -14.27 0.64
N ILE A 63 19.54 -14.83 1.19
CA ILE A 63 19.86 -16.26 1.09
C ILE A 63 20.21 -16.76 2.48
N SER A 64 19.56 -17.86 2.87
CA SER A 64 20.04 -18.70 3.97
C SER A 64 20.96 -19.76 3.37
N GLY A 65 22.25 -19.76 3.69
CA GLY A 65 23.14 -20.79 3.17
C GLY A 65 23.13 -22.08 3.98
N LYS A 66 24.10 -22.95 3.68
CA LYS A 66 24.18 -24.33 4.14
C LYS A 66 25.11 -24.45 5.36
N THR A 67 25.29 -25.67 5.86
CA THR A 67 26.07 -25.97 7.08
C THR A 67 27.53 -25.50 7.01
N GLU A 68 28.12 -25.40 5.81
CA GLU A 68 29.53 -25.00 5.63
C GLU A 68 29.75 -23.50 5.84
N GLU A 69 28.85 -22.66 5.35
CA GLU A 69 28.86 -21.20 5.55
C GLU A 69 28.62 -20.84 7.02
N GLU A 70 27.75 -21.58 7.72
CA GLU A 70 27.52 -21.38 9.15
C GLU A 70 28.79 -21.68 9.98
N ASN A 71 29.53 -22.74 9.62
CA ASN A 71 30.80 -23.09 10.26
C ASN A 71 31.90 -22.03 10.07
N LYS A 72 31.92 -21.35 8.92
CA LYS A 72 32.91 -20.28 8.66
C LYS A 72 32.66 -19.04 9.52
N LEU A 73 31.41 -18.67 9.72
CA LEU A 73 31.05 -17.54 10.57
C LEU A 73 31.25 -17.79 12.07
N LEU A 74 31.19 -19.04 12.51
CA LEU A 74 31.56 -19.42 13.88
C LEU A 74 33.04 -19.08 14.18
N ASN A 75 33.91 -19.09 13.16
CA ASN A 75 35.33 -18.75 13.28
C ASN A 75 35.65 -17.29 12.90
N ASP A 76 34.63 -16.43 12.73
CA ASP A 76 34.80 -15.03 12.26
C ASP A 76 35.51 -14.89 10.90
N ASP A 77 35.50 -15.94 10.07
CA ASP A 77 36.10 -15.92 8.74
C ASP A 77 35.17 -15.26 7.72
N LEU A 78 35.28 -13.93 7.63
CA LEU A 78 34.64 -13.09 6.60
C LEU A 78 35.52 -12.92 5.36
N SER A 79 36.51 -13.78 5.12
CA SER A 79 37.48 -13.58 4.04
C SER A 79 36.79 -13.56 2.66
N PRO A 80 37.04 -12.53 1.82
CA PRO A 80 36.47 -12.47 0.47
C PRO A 80 36.77 -13.69 -0.40
N ALA A 81 37.86 -14.40 -0.11
CA ALA A 81 38.28 -15.61 -0.83
C ALA A 81 37.27 -16.76 -0.72
N PHE A 82 36.58 -16.91 0.41
CA PHE A 82 35.57 -17.96 0.60
C PHE A 82 34.21 -17.54 0.04
N TRP A 83 33.78 -16.30 0.32
CA TRP A 83 32.41 -15.86 0.05
C TRP A 83 32.17 -15.39 -1.40
N LYS A 84 33.17 -14.81 -2.08
CA LYS A 84 33.02 -14.35 -3.48
C LYS A 84 32.70 -15.49 -4.45
N PRO A 85 33.40 -16.65 -4.41
CA PRO A 85 33.07 -17.78 -5.30
C PRO A 85 31.65 -18.33 -5.14
N GLN A 86 31.01 -18.09 -3.99
CA GLN A 86 29.63 -18.52 -3.73
C GLN A 86 28.58 -17.56 -4.30
N GLY A 87 28.99 -16.44 -4.87
CA GLY A 87 28.09 -15.48 -5.53
C GLY A 87 27.41 -14.50 -4.59
N TYR A 88 27.87 -14.38 -3.34
CA TYR A 88 27.38 -13.36 -2.42
C TYR A 88 28.04 -12.01 -2.67
N ALA A 89 27.27 -10.94 -2.49
CA ALA A 89 27.77 -9.56 -2.48
C ALA A 89 27.96 -9.04 -1.04
N TYR A 90 27.13 -9.53 -0.13
CA TYR A 90 27.11 -9.12 1.27
C TYR A 90 26.96 -10.32 2.21
N VAL A 91 27.48 -10.18 3.42
CA VAL A 91 27.31 -11.14 4.52
C VAL A 91 26.84 -10.37 5.75
N ALA A 92 25.63 -10.66 6.23
CA ALA A 92 25.10 -10.13 7.48
C ALA A 92 25.28 -11.17 8.59
N LYS A 93 26.11 -10.86 9.59
CA LYS A 93 26.30 -11.69 10.78
C LYS A 93 25.56 -11.07 11.95
N ILE A 94 24.54 -11.74 12.44
CA ILE A 94 23.80 -11.38 13.65
C ILE A 94 24.28 -12.25 14.81
N SER A 95 24.38 -11.67 16.00
CA SER A 95 24.81 -12.33 17.23
C SER A 95 23.89 -11.91 18.37
N ILE A 96 23.64 -12.82 19.30
CA ILE A 96 22.74 -12.59 20.45
C ILE A 96 23.52 -12.92 21.71
N HIS A 97 23.69 -11.93 22.59
CA HIS A 97 24.36 -12.06 23.88
C HIS A 97 23.38 -11.66 24.99
N GLY A 98 22.88 -12.65 25.73
CA GLY A 98 21.80 -12.44 26.70
C GLY A 98 20.54 -11.92 26.00
N SER A 99 20.09 -10.72 26.36
CA SER A 99 18.95 -10.04 25.74
C SER A 99 19.37 -9.00 24.69
N ILE A 100 20.63 -8.92 24.31
CA ILE A 100 21.12 -7.94 23.33
C ILE A 100 21.36 -8.65 22.00
N ILE A 101 20.75 -8.13 20.95
CA ILE A 101 21.03 -8.51 19.57
C ILE A 101 21.94 -7.45 18.95
N SER A 102 23.00 -7.89 18.30
CA SER A 102 23.95 -7.03 17.59
C SER A 102 24.34 -7.70 16.29
N GLY A 103 24.99 -6.97 15.38
CA GLY A 103 25.48 -7.60 14.17
C GLY A 103 26.47 -6.75 13.40
N SER A 104 26.91 -7.30 12.28
CA SER A 104 27.76 -6.61 11.33
C SER A 104 27.36 -6.98 9.91
N LEU A 105 27.53 -6.01 9.01
CA LEU A 105 27.34 -6.16 7.58
C LEU A 105 28.70 -6.07 6.90
N PHE A 106 29.09 -7.13 6.21
CA PHE A 106 30.32 -7.19 5.44
C PHE A 106 30.06 -7.01 3.95
N SER A 107 30.76 -6.08 3.30
CA SER A 107 30.72 -5.90 1.85
C SER A 107 31.89 -6.61 1.19
N LEU A 108 31.61 -7.58 0.32
CA LEU A 108 32.65 -8.31 -0.41
C LEU A 108 33.34 -7.46 -1.48
N LYS A 109 32.70 -6.37 -1.91
CA LYS A 109 33.26 -5.44 -2.88
C LYS A 109 34.35 -4.56 -2.25
N THR A 110 34.06 -3.97 -1.09
CA THR A 110 34.99 -3.03 -0.43
C THR A 110 35.90 -3.72 0.60
N GLY A 111 35.53 -4.93 1.06
CA GLY A 111 36.19 -5.59 2.18
C GLY A 111 35.96 -4.89 3.52
N GLN A 112 34.99 -3.97 3.60
CA GLN A 112 34.66 -3.25 4.83
C GLN A 112 33.55 -3.96 5.60
N THR A 113 33.69 -3.93 6.93
CA THR A 113 32.67 -4.38 7.88
C THR A 113 32.04 -3.17 8.55
N THR A 114 30.73 -3.03 8.43
CA THR A 114 29.96 -1.98 9.09
C THR A 114 29.22 -2.60 10.28
N PRO A 115 29.43 -2.11 11.53
CA PRO A 115 28.65 -2.58 12.67
C PRO A 115 27.20 -2.12 12.55
N LEU A 116 26.27 -2.99 12.96
CA LEU A 116 24.85 -2.69 13.09
C LEU A 116 24.55 -2.23 14.52
N GLU A 117 23.52 -1.41 14.68
CA GLU A 117 23.16 -0.90 16.01
C GLU A 117 22.66 -2.05 16.91
N PRO A 118 23.12 -2.11 18.18
CA PRO A 118 22.63 -3.12 19.11
C PRO A 118 21.23 -2.77 19.61
N HIS A 119 20.38 -3.78 19.76
CA HIS A 119 19.02 -3.64 20.25
C HIS A 119 18.74 -4.61 21.39
N HIS A 120 17.75 -4.28 22.23
CA HIS A 120 17.27 -5.16 23.28
C HIS A 120 16.12 -6.04 22.77
N LEU A 121 16.27 -7.34 22.95
CA LEU A 121 15.20 -8.33 22.77
C LEU A 121 14.37 -8.42 24.06
N THR A 122 13.06 -8.47 23.87
CA THR A 122 12.08 -8.66 24.94
C THR A 122 11.88 -10.13 25.28
N GLY A 123 12.23 -11.05 24.37
CA GLY A 123 11.91 -12.47 24.45
C GLY A 123 10.50 -12.81 23.96
N VAL A 124 9.71 -11.80 23.59
CA VAL A 124 8.38 -11.96 23.00
C VAL A 124 8.51 -11.74 21.50
N LEU A 125 8.33 -12.82 20.72
CA LEU A 125 8.53 -12.78 19.26
C LEU A 125 7.79 -11.63 18.60
N ALA A 126 6.53 -11.37 18.96
CA ALA A 126 5.72 -10.29 18.39
C ALA A 126 6.39 -8.91 18.52
N SER A 127 7.01 -8.62 19.67
CA SER A 127 7.75 -7.38 19.91
C SER A 127 9.12 -7.41 19.23
N ASP A 128 9.81 -8.55 19.29
CA ASP A 128 11.15 -8.74 18.73
C ASP A 128 11.15 -8.70 17.18
N ARG A 129 10.01 -8.94 16.52
CA ARG A 129 9.85 -8.69 15.07
C ARG A 129 10.25 -7.27 14.68
N ARG A 130 9.80 -6.27 15.44
CA ARG A 130 10.09 -4.86 15.16
C ARG A 130 11.58 -4.55 15.27
N VAL A 131 12.29 -5.25 16.15
CA VAL A 131 13.75 -5.15 16.26
C VAL A 131 14.41 -5.70 14.99
N MET A 132 13.95 -6.85 14.48
CA MET A 132 14.47 -7.41 13.23
C MET A 132 14.17 -6.52 12.02
N HIS A 133 12.98 -5.92 11.97
CA HIS A 133 12.62 -4.95 10.95
C HIS A 133 13.52 -3.70 10.97
N ALA A 134 13.86 -3.19 12.17
CA ALA A 134 14.83 -2.09 12.33
C ALA A 134 16.21 -2.46 11.79
N ILE A 135 16.70 -3.66 12.11
CA ILE A 135 17.98 -4.17 11.59
C ILE A 135 17.94 -4.28 10.06
N SER A 136 16.84 -4.79 9.50
CA SER A 136 16.65 -4.88 8.04
C SER A 136 16.67 -3.51 7.38
N ASP A 137 15.97 -2.53 7.96
CA ASP A 137 15.92 -1.17 7.44
C ASP A 137 17.31 -0.50 7.49
N GLN A 138 18.08 -0.73 8.56
CA GLN A 138 19.47 -0.25 8.66
C GLN A 138 20.35 -0.86 7.56
N ILE A 139 20.27 -2.18 7.33
CA ILE A 139 21.02 -2.86 6.25
C ILE A 139 20.61 -2.30 4.88
N THR A 140 19.32 -2.11 4.68
CA THR A 140 18.73 -1.56 3.45
C THR A 140 19.26 -0.15 3.18
N GLU A 141 19.35 0.70 4.20
CA GLU A 141 19.89 2.05 4.11
C GLU A 141 21.41 2.05 3.82
N ILE A 142 22.19 1.18 4.48
CA ILE A 142 23.63 1.05 4.23
C ILE A 142 23.91 0.62 2.78
N ILE A 143 23.15 -0.35 2.25
CA ILE A 143 23.42 -0.93 0.92
C ILE A 143 22.88 -0.02 -0.20
N GLY A 144 21.67 0.49 -0.05
CA GLY A 144 20.97 1.16 -1.14
C GLY A 144 20.74 2.65 -0.96
N SER A 145 21.11 3.23 0.19
CA SER A 145 20.90 4.65 0.49
C SER A 145 19.44 5.10 0.36
N ILE A 146 18.51 4.18 0.63
CA ILE A 146 17.07 4.45 0.70
C ILE A 146 16.55 3.96 2.04
N LYS A 147 15.52 4.64 2.57
CA LYS A 147 14.84 4.20 3.77
C LYS A 147 14.12 2.88 3.53
N GLY A 148 14.32 1.93 4.44
CA GLY A 148 13.57 0.69 4.47
C GLY A 148 12.10 0.90 4.81
N ILE A 149 11.30 -0.14 4.60
CA ILE A 149 9.84 -0.15 4.85
C ILE A 149 9.47 -1.20 5.89
N SER A 150 10.42 -1.92 6.45
CA SER A 150 10.15 -3.12 7.25
C SER A 150 9.51 -2.75 8.59
N GLN A 151 9.81 -1.56 9.14
CA GLN A 151 9.19 -1.07 10.36
C GLN A 151 7.78 -0.48 10.17
N THR A 152 7.36 -0.30 8.93
CA THR A 152 6.07 0.33 8.63
C THR A 152 4.90 -0.62 8.88
N GLN A 153 3.68 -0.06 8.88
CA GLN A 153 2.46 -0.84 9.08
C GLN A 153 1.50 -0.74 7.89
N ILE A 154 0.62 -1.73 7.77
CA ILE A 154 -0.49 -1.73 6.81
C ILE A 154 -1.82 -1.74 7.54
N PHE A 155 -2.81 -1.07 6.96
CA PHE A 155 -4.17 -1.02 7.49
C PHE A 155 -5.13 -1.47 6.40
N TYR A 156 -6.14 -2.24 6.77
CA TYR A 156 -7.05 -2.86 5.81
C TYR A 156 -8.39 -3.18 6.46
N ALA A 157 -9.41 -3.41 5.65
CA ALA A 157 -10.70 -3.90 6.10
C ALA A 157 -10.71 -5.43 6.06
N VAL A 158 -11.22 -6.07 7.10
CA VAL A 158 -11.47 -7.52 7.11
C VAL A 158 -12.96 -7.76 7.13
N GLN A 159 -13.46 -8.38 6.06
CA GLN A 159 -14.87 -8.70 5.85
C GLN A 159 -15.17 -10.14 6.28
N PHE A 160 -16.25 -10.31 7.03
CA PHE A 160 -16.76 -11.58 7.53
C PHE A 160 -18.26 -11.71 7.26
N PRO A 161 -18.77 -12.94 7.09
CA PRO A 161 -20.21 -13.16 6.95
C PRO A 161 -20.95 -12.80 8.25
N ASP A 162 -22.16 -12.27 8.10
CA ASP A 162 -23.07 -11.90 9.19
C ASP A 162 -24.51 -12.28 8.80
N GLY A 163 -24.82 -13.57 8.93
CA GLY A 163 -26.07 -14.14 8.40
C GLY A 163 -26.10 -14.06 6.87
N SER A 164 -27.11 -13.41 6.31
CA SER A 164 -27.21 -13.11 4.87
C SER A 164 -26.47 -11.84 4.45
N ASN A 165 -25.93 -11.07 5.40
CA ASN A 165 -25.20 -9.83 5.17
C ASN A 165 -23.69 -10.02 5.40
N TRP A 166 -22.92 -8.96 5.14
CA TRP A 166 -21.50 -8.89 5.43
C TRP A 166 -21.22 -7.79 6.44
N LYS A 167 -20.32 -8.05 7.36
CA LYS A 167 -19.72 -7.05 8.25
C LYS A 167 -18.23 -6.93 7.97
N SER A 168 -17.66 -5.78 8.25
CA SER A 168 -16.22 -5.59 8.15
C SER A 168 -15.72 -4.60 9.18
N GLU A 169 -14.48 -4.81 9.60
CA GLU A 169 -13.80 -4.01 10.60
C GLU A 169 -12.42 -3.61 10.09
N ILE A 170 -11.88 -2.52 10.59
CA ILE A 170 -10.54 -2.05 10.26
C ILE A 170 -9.52 -2.78 11.13
N TRP A 171 -8.45 -3.25 10.50
CA TRP A 171 -7.34 -3.95 11.11
C TRP A 171 -6.02 -3.25 10.77
N ALA A 172 -5.00 -3.50 11.59
CA ALA A 172 -3.63 -3.10 11.35
C ALA A 172 -2.71 -4.32 11.48
N ALA A 173 -1.65 -4.37 10.69
CA ALA A 173 -0.58 -5.35 10.78
C ALA A 173 0.77 -4.66 10.52
N ASP A 174 1.87 -5.32 10.87
CA ASP A 174 3.18 -4.93 10.36
C ASP A 174 3.22 -5.13 8.83
N TYR A 175 4.19 -4.54 8.13
CA TYR A 175 4.19 -4.48 6.66
C TYR A 175 4.12 -5.86 5.97
N ASP A 176 4.61 -6.90 6.65
CA ASP A 176 4.62 -8.30 6.22
C ASP A 176 3.33 -9.07 6.58
N GLY A 177 2.31 -8.37 7.11
CA GLY A 177 1.02 -8.90 7.50
C GLY A 177 0.98 -9.66 8.83
N LYS A 178 2.11 -9.73 9.57
CA LYS A 178 2.15 -10.29 10.93
C LYS A 178 1.72 -9.27 11.97
N ASN A 179 1.57 -9.73 13.21
CA ASN A 179 1.06 -8.91 14.34
C ASN A 179 -0.30 -8.25 14.04
N ALA A 180 -1.14 -8.91 13.23
CA ALA A 180 -2.44 -8.40 12.85
C ALA A 180 -3.35 -8.21 14.08
N ARG A 181 -3.95 -7.02 14.20
CA ARG A 181 -4.87 -6.66 15.28
C ARG A 181 -6.06 -5.87 14.73
N GLN A 182 -7.23 -6.15 15.28
CA GLN A 182 -8.45 -5.41 14.98
C GLN A 182 -8.41 -4.04 15.67
N LEU A 183 -8.72 -2.98 14.92
CA LEU A 183 -8.81 -1.60 15.44
C LEU A 183 -10.24 -1.22 15.80
N THR A 184 -11.20 -1.49 14.92
CA THR A 184 -12.61 -1.12 15.13
C THR A 184 -13.45 -2.33 15.55
N GLN A 185 -14.47 -2.10 16.36
CA GLN A 185 -15.52 -3.07 16.73
C GLN A 185 -16.88 -2.40 16.54
N GLU A 186 -17.10 -1.82 15.35
CA GLU A 186 -18.33 -1.09 15.01
C GLU A 186 -19.55 -2.00 14.89
N LYS A 187 -19.33 -3.29 14.62
CA LYS A 187 -20.33 -4.31 14.28
C LYS A 187 -21.16 -3.88 13.07
N SER A 188 -20.46 -3.36 12.07
CA SER A 188 -21.04 -2.73 10.87
C SER A 188 -20.18 -3.11 9.65
N TYR A 189 -20.35 -2.39 8.55
CA TYR A 189 -19.52 -2.50 7.35
C TYR A 189 -18.53 -1.32 7.31
N CYS A 190 -17.26 -1.58 7.66
CA CYS A 190 -16.16 -0.61 7.65
C CYS A 190 -15.20 -0.87 6.48
N ILE A 191 -14.87 0.16 5.70
CA ILE A 191 -13.97 0.06 4.54
C ILE A 191 -13.05 1.28 4.43
N SER A 192 -12.07 1.20 3.52
CA SER A 192 -11.20 2.30 3.13
C SER A 192 -10.55 3.04 4.32
N PRO A 193 -9.74 2.34 5.15
CA PRO A 193 -8.95 3.00 6.17
C PRO A 193 -8.01 4.03 5.53
N LEU A 194 -7.78 5.13 6.24
CA LEU A 194 -6.90 6.21 5.81
C LEU A 194 -6.20 6.82 7.03
N LEU A 195 -4.87 6.90 6.97
CA LEU A 195 -4.09 7.60 7.97
C LEU A 195 -3.88 9.07 7.63
N PHE A 196 -3.60 9.86 8.67
CA PHE A 196 -3.18 11.25 8.49
C PHE A 196 -1.70 11.28 8.08
N PRO A 197 -1.33 12.02 7.02
CA PRO A 197 0.06 12.08 6.54
C PRO A 197 0.96 12.93 7.43
N LYS A 198 0.37 13.76 8.30
CA LYS A 198 1.09 14.58 9.29
C LYS A 198 0.47 14.44 10.66
N GLU A 199 1.35 14.30 11.65
CA GLU A 199 0.97 14.40 13.05
C GLU A 199 0.75 15.86 13.45
N GLY A 200 -0.26 16.08 14.27
CA GLY A 200 -0.64 17.33 14.90
C GLY A 200 -1.61 17.03 16.04
N ASN A 201 -2.02 18.05 16.80
CA ASN A 201 -2.86 17.88 17.97
C ASN A 201 -4.21 17.19 17.66
N PHE A 202 -4.78 17.46 16.49
CA PHE A 202 -6.04 16.84 16.07
C PHE A 202 -5.83 15.43 15.51
N THR A 203 -4.74 15.17 14.79
CA THR A 203 -4.52 13.90 14.07
C THR A 203 -3.82 12.84 14.90
N LYS A 204 -3.15 13.24 15.99
CA LYS A 204 -2.40 12.32 16.86
C LYS A 204 -3.27 11.15 17.31
N ASN A 205 -2.75 9.94 17.12
CA ASN A 205 -3.40 8.69 17.54
C ASN A 205 -4.80 8.50 16.94
N ARG A 206 -5.04 8.98 15.71
CA ARG A 206 -6.32 8.87 15.00
C ARG A 206 -6.17 8.42 13.56
N PHE A 207 -7.26 7.91 13.01
CA PHE A 207 -7.38 7.52 11.61
C PHE A 207 -8.82 7.71 11.11
N LEU A 208 -8.98 7.74 9.79
CA LEU A 208 -10.28 7.79 9.11
C LEU A 208 -10.64 6.44 8.51
N TYR A 209 -11.93 6.20 8.35
CA TYR A 209 -12.49 5.05 7.64
C TYR A 209 -13.91 5.37 7.20
N VAL A 210 -14.46 4.59 6.27
CA VAL A 210 -15.87 4.68 5.89
C VAL A 210 -16.67 3.66 6.70
N ASN A 211 -17.82 4.05 7.22
CA ASN A 211 -18.71 3.17 7.97
C ASN A 211 -20.18 3.33 7.52
N TYR A 212 -20.88 2.21 7.36
CA TYR A 212 -22.27 2.13 6.90
C TYR A 212 -23.30 1.99 8.04
N LYS A 213 -22.89 2.16 9.31
CA LYS A 213 -23.72 1.91 10.52
C LYS A 213 -25.03 2.69 10.56
N LEU A 214 -25.12 3.82 9.86
CA LEU A 214 -26.31 4.66 9.78
C LEU A 214 -27.20 4.37 8.55
N GLY A 215 -26.99 3.22 7.88
CA GLY A 215 -27.68 2.84 6.64
C GLY A 215 -27.19 3.58 5.38
N GLN A 216 -26.37 4.61 5.56
CA GLN A 216 -25.66 5.34 4.51
C GLN A 216 -24.17 5.43 4.90
N PRO A 217 -23.23 5.25 3.96
CA PRO A 217 -21.82 5.43 4.22
C PRO A 217 -21.51 6.86 4.67
N LYS A 218 -20.77 6.98 5.76
CA LYS A 218 -20.15 8.23 6.20
C LYS A 218 -18.67 8.00 6.43
N ILE A 219 -17.90 9.08 6.33
CA ILE A 219 -16.50 9.08 6.77
C ILE A 219 -16.52 9.26 8.29
N TYR A 220 -15.86 8.36 9.00
CA TYR A 220 -15.70 8.35 10.45
C TYR A 220 -14.25 8.64 10.81
N ILE A 221 -14.06 9.19 12.01
CA ILE A 221 -12.77 9.33 12.68
C ILE A 221 -12.79 8.51 13.97
N SER A 222 -11.75 7.71 14.20
CA SER A 222 -11.53 6.99 15.46
C SER A 222 -10.09 7.18 15.94
N SER A 223 -9.84 6.82 17.19
CA SER A 223 -8.51 6.67 17.75
C SER A 223 -8.07 5.21 17.71
N PHE A 224 -6.76 4.92 17.68
CA PHE A 224 -6.27 3.53 17.70
C PHE A 224 -6.57 2.78 19.00
N ASP A 225 -6.87 3.52 20.08
CA ASP A 225 -7.28 2.96 21.37
C ASP A 225 -8.82 2.83 21.49
N ALA A 226 -9.56 3.47 20.59
CA ALA A 226 -11.01 3.50 20.59
C ALA A 226 -11.60 2.44 19.67
N LYS A 227 -12.54 1.65 20.21
CA LYS A 227 -13.23 0.58 19.46
C LYS A 227 -14.26 1.10 18.46
N SER A 228 -14.69 2.35 18.57
CA SER A 228 -15.69 2.96 17.70
C SER A 228 -15.40 4.43 17.48
N GLY A 229 -15.70 4.92 16.29
CA GLY A 229 -15.49 6.30 15.89
C GLY A 229 -16.77 7.12 15.91
N LYS A 230 -16.62 8.38 15.45
CA LYS A 230 -17.73 9.30 15.21
C LYS A 230 -17.68 9.84 13.78
N PRO A 231 -18.81 10.30 13.22
CA PRO A 231 -18.81 10.96 11.92
C PRO A 231 -17.80 12.11 11.87
N PHE A 232 -17.00 12.14 10.81
CA PHE A 232 -15.96 13.15 10.59
C PHE A 232 -16.51 14.40 9.91
N LEU A 233 -17.39 14.23 8.92
CA LEU A 233 -18.02 15.32 8.17
C LEU A 233 -19.51 15.47 8.52
N SER A 234 -19.92 16.69 8.86
CA SER A 234 -21.32 17.05 9.10
C SER A 234 -22.10 17.37 7.81
N LEU A 235 -21.96 16.51 6.79
CA LEU A 235 -22.67 16.65 5.52
C LEU A 235 -23.82 15.65 5.41
N ARG A 236 -24.87 16.03 4.67
CA ARG A 236 -25.93 15.10 4.24
C ARG A 236 -25.41 14.17 3.13
N GLY A 237 -26.15 13.11 2.82
CA GLY A 237 -25.79 12.17 1.75
C GLY A 237 -24.66 11.19 2.10
N ASN A 238 -24.35 10.30 1.18
CA ASN A 238 -23.23 9.38 1.23
C ASN A 238 -21.90 10.14 1.23
N GLN A 239 -20.92 9.65 1.97
CA GLN A 239 -19.56 10.17 2.00
C GLN A 239 -18.57 9.01 1.94
N LEU A 240 -17.65 9.05 0.98
CA LEU A 240 -16.81 7.90 0.63
C LEU A 240 -15.40 8.30 0.22
N LEU A 241 -14.50 7.31 0.27
CA LEU A 241 -13.17 7.31 -0.34
C LEU A 241 -12.39 8.60 -0.07
N PRO A 242 -12.15 8.95 1.22
CA PRO A 242 -11.34 10.11 1.55
C PRO A 242 -9.88 9.89 1.10
N SER A 243 -9.20 10.97 0.80
CA SER A 243 -7.76 11.01 0.54
C SER A 243 -7.18 12.34 1.04
N PHE A 244 -5.96 12.32 1.59
CA PHE A 244 -5.26 13.53 2.01
C PHE A 244 -4.22 13.97 0.97
N SER A 245 -3.97 15.27 0.90
CA SER A 245 -2.75 15.79 0.28
C SER A 245 -1.53 15.31 1.06
N HIS A 246 -0.40 15.12 0.39
CA HIS A 246 0.85 14.70 1.05
C HIS A 246 1.31 15.70 2.13
N SER A 247 1.02 17.00 1.93
CA SER A 247 1.24 18.06 2.90
C SER A 247 0.30 18.03 4.10
N GLY A 248 -0.77 17.21 4.09
CA GLY A 248 -1.74 17.12 5.17
C GLY A 248 -2.59 18.37 5.37
N ASP A 249 -2.73 19.21 4.35
CA ASP A 249 -3.45 20.49 4.40
C ASP A 249 -4.80 20.47 3.66
N MET A 250 -5.12 19.37 2.99
CA MET A 250 -6.34 19.20 2.22
C MET A 250 -6.83 17.77 2.29
N ILE A 251 -8.15 17.61 2.26
CA ILE A 251 -8.84 16.34 2.08
C ILE A 251 -9.73 16.41 0.84
N ALA A 252 -9.65 15.37 0.01
CA ALA A 252 -10.59 15.11 -1.08
C ALA A 252 -11.48 13.93 -0.68
N PHE A 253 -12.74 13.97 -1.07
CA PHE A 253 -13.69 12.88 -0.79
C PHE A 253 -14.84 12.91 -1.78
N ILE A 254 -15.57 11.81 -1.87
CA ILE A 254 -16.78 11.70 -2.69
C ILE A 254 -17.99 11.96 -1.81
N CYS A 255 -18.91 12.80 -2.28
CA CYS A 255 -20.17 13.05 -1.59
C CYS A 255 -21.33 13.21 -2.57
N ASP A 256 -22.50 12.72 -2.20
CA ASP A 256 -23.72 12.84 -3.01
C ASP A 256 -24.78 13.79 -2.47
N ALA A 257 -24.39 14.71 -1.58
CA ALA A 257 -25.29 15.74 -1.05
C ALA A 257 -25.99 16.57 -2.14
N GLY A 258 -25.40 16.66 -3.34
CA GLY A 258 -25.98 17.32 -4.52
C GLY A 258 -26.89 16.43 -5.39
N GLY A 259 -27.16 15.18 -4.98
CA GLY A 259 -27.98 14.20 -5.72
C GLY A 259 -27.19 13.20 -6.57
N GLN A 260 -25.89 13.42 -6.74
CA GLN A 260 -24.97 12.55 -7.48
C GLN A 260 -23.59 12.50 -6.83
N ALA A 261 -22.85 11.42 -7.04
CA ALA A 261 -21.53 11.20 -6.44
C ALA A 261 -20.48 12.13 -7.06
N ASP A 262 -20.19 13.24 -6.39
CA ASP A 262 -19.29 14.28 -6.86
C ASP A 262 -18.01 14.34 -6.05
N LEU A 263 -16.97 14.92 -6.66
CA LEU A 263 -15.67 15.12 -6.03
C LEU A 263 -15.65 16.44 -5.25
N PHE A 264 -15.40 16.35 -3.95
CA PHE A 264 -15.26 17.49 -3.05
C PHE A 264 -13.83 17.63 -2.54
N LEU A 265 -13.48 18.88 -2.22
CA LEU A 265 -12.21 19.26 -1.62
C LEU A 265 -12.48 20.14 -0.39
N GLN A 266 -11.76 19.93 0.69
CA GLN A 266 -11.82 20.78 1.88
C GLN A 266 -10.43 21.00 2.46
N ALA A 267 -10.18 22.21 2.95
CA ALA A 267 -8.96 22.50 3.68
C ALA A 267 -8.94 21.74 5.02
N PHE A 268 -7.76 21.35 5.45
CA PHE A 268 -7.53 20.59 6.67
C PHE A 268 -6.28 21.14 7.38
N ASP A 269 -6.28 21.11 8.70
CA ASP A 269 -5.18 21.53 9.55
C ASP A 269 -4.89 20.37 10.53
N PRO A 270 -3.66 19.83 10.61
CA PRO A 270 -3.33 18.72 11.49
C PRO A 270 -3.55 18.98 12.99
N ASP A 271 -3.59 20.24 13.41
CA ASP A 271 -3.83 20.66 14.79
C ASP A 271 -5.30 20.96 15.09
N GLN A 272 -6.07 21.43 14.10
CA GLN A 272 -7.45 21.90 14.29
C GLN A 272 -8.51 20.99 13.67
N GLY A 273 -8.17 20.24 12.63
CA GLY A 273 -9.09 19.43 11.84
C GLY A 273 -9.59 20.14 10.58
N LEU A 274 -10.87 19.99 10.25
CA LEU A 274 -11.44 20.54 9.02
C LEU A 274 -11.57 22.07 9.08
N VAL A 275 -11.12 22.75 8.02
CA VAL A 275 -11.16 24.22 7.92
C VAL A 275 -12.15 24.64 6.84
N GLY A 276 -13.06 25.55 7.20
CA GLY A 276 -14.06 26.10 6.28
C GLY A 276 -15.09 25.06 5.81
N LYS A 277 -15.79 25.38 4.72
CA LYS A 277 -16.78 24.49 4.08
C LYS A 277 -16.12 23.73 2.92
N PRO A 278 -16.55 22.48 2.64
CA PRO A 278 -16.10 21.77 1.46
C PRO A 278 -16.58 22.45 0.18
N LEU A 279 -15.74 22.38 -0.85
CA LEU A 279 -16.01 22.89 -2.19
C LEU A 279 -16.15 21.73 -3.16
N GLN A 280 -17.16 21.78 -4.03
CA GLN A 280 -17.32 20.82 -5.12
C GLN A 280 -16.27 21.10 -6.19
N LEU A 281 -15.27 20.21 -6.30
CA LEU A 281 -14.17 20.31 -7.26
C LEU A 281 -14.60 19.85 -8.65
N TYR A 282 -15.34 18.76 -8.74
CA TYR A 282 -15.82 18.23 -10.01
C TYR A 282 -17.16 17.53 -9.91
N SER A 283 -17.98 17.70 -10.95
CA SER A 283 -19.30 17.11 -11.13
C SER A 283 -19.60 17.02 -12.62
N PHE A 284 -20.23 15.92 -13.05
CA PHE A 284 -20.64 15.73 -14.43
C PHE A 284 -22.03 15.08 -14.50
N PRO A 285 -22.95 15.55 -15.36
CA PRO A 285 -24.32 15.02 -15.41
C PRO A 285 -24.37 13.51 -15.66
N ASN A 286 -25.21 12.80 -14.89
CA ASN A 286 -25.42 11.35 -15.00
C ASN A 286 -24.16 10.47 -14.86
N SER A 287 -23.10 11.04 -14.26
CA SER A 287 -21.83 10.38 -13.99
C SER A 287 -21.53 10.36 -12.50
N VAL A 288 -20.71 9.38 -12.10
CA VAL A 288 -20.22 9.18 -10.75
C VAL A 288 -18.70 9.38 -10.71
N GLN A 289 -18.25 10.08 -9.67
CA GLN A 289 -16.84 10.30 -9.39
C GLN A 289 -16.42 9.37 -8.24
N ALA A 290 -15.21 8.79 -8.33
CA ALA A 290 -14.72 7.83 -7.34
C ALA A 290 -13.21 7.93 -7.09
N SER A 291 -12.76 7.38 -5.97
CA SER A 291 -11.36 7.12 -5.61
C SER A 291 -10.40 8.29 -5.90
N PRO A 292 -10.60 9.48 -5.32
CA PRO A 292 -9.65 10.57 -5.48
C PRO A 292 -8.32 10.23 -4.80
N THR A 293 -7.23 10.66 -5.41
CA THR A 293 -5.87 10.59 -4.85
C THR A 293 -5.08 11.82 -5.25
N PHE A 294 -4.40 12.45 -4.29
CA PHE A 294 -3.57 13.62 -4.56
C PHE A 294 -2.27 13.24 -5.23
N ARG A 295 -1.88 14.04 -6.23
CA ARG A 295 -0.47 14.06 -6.62
C ARG A 295 0.35 14.58 -5.42
N PRO A 296 1.56 14.04 -5.14
CA PRO A 296 2.32 14.41 -3.94
C PRO A 296 2.64 15.90 -3.82
N ASP A 297 2.70 16.63 -4.93
CA ASP A 297 2.91 18.08 -4.91
C ASP A 297 1.67 18.91 -4.49
N GLY A 298 0.54 18.25 -4.25
CA GLY A 298 -0.72 18.87 -3.80
C GLY A 298 -1.44 19.70 -4.86
N LYS A 299 -0.96 19.75 -6.12
CA LYS A 299 -1.54 20.63 -7.16
C LYS A 299 -2.60 19.96 -8.02
N LYS A 300 -2.68 18.63 -8.00
CA LYS A 300 -3.60 17.86 -8.83
C LYS A 300 -4.21 16.71 -8.04
N VAL A 301 -5.41 16.30 -8.44
CA VAL A 301 -6.10 15.10 -7.97
C VAL A 301 -6.31 14.18 -9.17
N ALA A 302 -5.89 12.92 -9.05
CA ALA A 302 -6.37 11.87 -9.94
C ALA A 302 -7.64 11.26 -9.34
N PHE A 303 -8.63 10.96 -10.17
CA PHE A 303 -9.91 10.41 -9.73
C PHE A 303 -10.50 9.57 -10.86
N VAL A 304 -11.46 8.72 -10.52
CA VAL A 304 -12.21 7.89 -11.48
C VAL A 304 -13.50 8.60 -11.86
N SER A 305 -13.82 8.60 -13.15
CA SER A 305 -15.10 9.09 -13.69
C SER A 305 -15.62 8.12 -14.75
N ASP A 306 -16.93 7.88 -14.75
CA ASP A 306 -17.63 7.14 -15.82
C ASP A 306 -18.30 8.07 -16.85
N GLN A 307 -17.92 9.36 -16.90
CA GLN A 307 -18.52 10.36 -17.79
C GLN A 307 -18.43 10.02 -19.28
N GLU A 308 -17.48 9.17 -19.67
CA GLU A 308 -17.29 8.67 -21.04
C GLU A 308 -17.85 7.24 -21.23
N GLY A 309 -18.68 6.76 -20.30
CA GLY A 309 -19.33 5.44 -20.35
C GLY A 309 -18.66 4.40 -19.46
N SER A 310 -17.39 4.08 -19.70
CA SER A 310 -16.60 3.19 -18.84
C SER A 310 -15.81 3.99 -17.79
N PRO A 311 -15.62 3.49 -16.55
CA PRO A 311 -14.76 4.13 -15.55
C PRO A 311 -13.34 4.32 -16.08
N ARG A 312 -12.91 5.58 -16.15
CA ARG A 312 -11.54 5.97 -16.55
C ARG A 312 -10.94 6.88 -15.51
N ILE A 313 -9.61 6.98 -15.54
CA ILE A 313 -8.88 7.83 -14.60
C ILE A 313 -8.64 9.19 -15.25
N PHE A 314 -9.05 10.23 -14.55
CA PHE A 314 -8.91 11.62 -14.93
C PHE A 314 -8.00 12.35 -13.95
N LEU A 315 -7.32 13.37 -14.44
CA LEU A 315 -6.46 14.24 -13.66
C LEU A 315 -7.04 15.67 -13.70
N ILE A 316 -7.22 16.27 -12.53
CA ILE A 316 -7.77 17.63 -12.40
C ILE A 316 -6.85 18.50 -11.56
N SER A 317 -6.64 19.73 -12.01
CA SER A 317 -5.84 20.73 -11.27
C SER A 317 -6.66 21.34 -10.13
N ILE A 318 -6.03 21.56 -8.99
CA ILE A 318 -6.66 22.22 -7.84
C ILE A 318 -6.52 23.74 -7.99
N PRO A 319 -7.62 24.49 -8.16
CA PRO A 319 -7.57 25.94 -8.22
C PRO A 319 -7.32 26.53 -6.83
N SER A 320 -6.91 27.80 -6.77
CA SER A 320 -6.84 28.52 -5.49
C SER A 320 -8.22 28.65 -4.86
N PHE A 321 -8.33 28.36 -3.56
CA PHE A 321 -9.55 28.58 -2.78
C PHE A 321 -10.06 30.04 -2.82
N LYS A 322 -9.17 31.03 -3.04
CA LYS A 322 -9.55 32.45 -3.14
C LYS A 322 -10.18 32.81 -4.49
N ASN A 323 -9.78 32.13 -5.57
CA ASN A 323 -10.21 32.41 -6.93
C ASN A 323 -10.75 31.13 -7.59
N TRP A 324 -11.82 30.58 -7.00
CA TRP A 324 -12.37 29.29 -7.40
C TRP A 324 -13.00 29.37 -8.80
N LYS A 325 -12.29 28.82 -9.80
CA LYS A 325 -12.84 28.53 -11.13
C LYS A 325 -12.89 27.02 -11.29
N ARG A 326 -14.03 26.51 -11.79
CA ARG A 326 -14.20 25.07 -12.01
C ARG A 326 -13.13 24.56 -12.98
N PRO A 327 -12.23 23.66 -12.54
CA PRO A 327 -11.19 23.12 -13.40
C PRO A 327 -11.78 22.09 -14.37
N HIS A 328 -11.12 21.92 -15.52
CA HIS A 328 -11.46 20.85 -16.47
C HIS A 328 -10.50 19.67 -16.26
N PRO A 329 -11.02 18.44 -16.07
CA PRO A 329 -10.19 17.26 -15.98
C PRO A 329 -9.66 16.82 -17.36
N VAL A 330 -8.53 16.12 -17.35
CA VAL A 330 -7.94 15.47 -18.54
C VAL A 330 -7.91 13.96 -18.31
N CYS A 331 -8.36 13.17 -19.27
CA CYS A 331 -8.28 11.71 -19.18
C CYS A 331 -6.81 11.27 -19.25
N LEU A 332 -6.37 10.49 -18.27
CA LEU A 332 -4.99 10.01 -18.17
C LEU A 332 -4.81 8.66 -18.88
N THR A 333 -5.72 7.72 -18.63
CA THR A 333 -5.66 6.35 -19.18
C THR A 333 -5.87 6.40 -20.69
N ARG A 334 -4.96 5.82 -21.48
CA ARG A 334 -5.03 5.92 -22.96
C ARG A 334 -5.94 4.84 -23.54
N THR A 335 -5.89 3.64 -22.99
CA THR A 335 -6.74 2.52 -23.42
C THR A 335 -8.14 2.64 -22.83
N TYR A 336 -9.16 2.50 -23.68
CA TYR A 336 -10.56 2.49 -23.26
C TYR A 336 -10.93 1.13 -22.66
N ARG A 337 -10.78 1.03 -21.33
CA ARG A 337 -11.16 -0.12 -20.49
C ARG A 337 -11.53 0.39 -19.10
N GLU A 338 -12.11 -0.46 -18.26
CA GLU A 338 -12.39 -0.07 -16.88
C GLU A 338 -11.08 0.12 -16.11
N ASN A 339 -10.78 1.35 -15.69
CA ASN A 339 -9.62 1.73 -14.90
C ASN A 339 -10.10 2.39 -13.60
N THR A 340 -9.66 1.86 -12.47
CA THR A 340 -10.18 2.21 -11.14
C THR A 340 -9.08 2.25 -10.08
N CYS A 341 -9.40 2.73 -8.88
CA CYS A 341 -8.52 2.72 -7.71
C CYS A 341 -7.12 3.31 -7.96
N PRO A 342 -7.01 4.54 -8.49
CA PRO A 342 -5.73 5.18 -8.70
C PRO A 342 -5.01 5.44 -7.37
N SER A 343 -3.68 5.31 -7.37
CA SER A 343 -2.81 5.53 -6.23
C SER A 343 -1.47 6.10 -6.68
N TRP A 344 -1.12 7.30 -6.20
CA TRP A 344 0.12 7.98 -6.55
C TRP A 344 1.32 7.40 -5.81
N SER A 345 2.44 7.26 -6.51
CA SER A 345 3.72 7.04 -5.85
C SER A 345 4.11 8.30 -5.06
N PRO A 346 4.70 8.16 -3.85
CA PRO A 346 5.13 9.30 -3.05
C PRO A 346 6.09 10.28 -3.73
N ASP A 347 6.92 9.80 -4.67
CA ASP A 347 7.82 10.63 -5.49
C ASP A 347 7.10 11.41 -6.61
N GLY A 348 5.82 11.11 -6.86
CA GLY A 348 4.99 11.76 -7.88
C GLY A 348 5.34 11.40 -9.32
N THR A 349 6.18 10.38 -9.54
CA THR A 349 6.60 9.96 -10.88
C THR A 349 5.69 8.90 -11.50
N LYS A 350 4.85 8.21 -10.69
CA LYS A 350 4.00 7.11 -11.16
C LYS A 350 2.60 7.14 -10.54
N LEU A 351 1.65 6.54 -11.25
CA LEU A 351 0.31 6.26 -10.74
C LEU A 351 0.00 4.77 -10.95
N ALA A 352 -0.21 4.04 -9.85
CA ALA A 352 -0.71 2.67 -9.91
C ALA A 352 -2.24 2.68 -9.98
N TYR A 353 -2.83 1.73 -10.68
CA TYR A 353 -4.28 1.60 -10.79
C TYR A 353 -4.70 0.18 -11.15
N SER A 354 -5.95 -0.16 -10.91
CA SER A 354 -6.55 -1.43 -11.32
C SER A 354 -7.24 -1.29 -12.67
N ALA A 355 -6.81 -2.06 -13.66
CA ALA A 355 -7.37 -2.07 -15.02
C ALA A 355 -7.97 -3.44 -15.36
N LYS A 356 -9.13 -3.46 -16.02
CA LYS A 356 -9.74 -4.70 -16.52
C LYS A 356 -9.13 -5.09 -17.87
N ILE A 357 -8.38 -6.20 -17.87
CA ILE A 357 -7.71 -6.78 -19.04
C ILE A 357 -8.24 -8.21 -19.19
N ASP A 358 -8.82 -8.53 -20.34
CA ASP A 358 -9.41 -9.84 -20.64
C ASP A 358 -10.40 -10.32 -19.56
N GLY A 359 -11.23 -9.38 -19.08
CA GLY A 359 -12.22 -9.63 -18.04
C GLY A 359 -11.68 -9.64 -16.60
N VAL A 360 -10.36 -9.69 -16.41
CA VAL A 360 -9.72 -9.78 -15.08
C VAL A 360 -9.06 -8.45 -14.73
N ARG A 361 -9.19 -8.03 -13.46
CA ARG A 361 -8.54 -6.81 -12.99
C ARG A 361 -7.07 -7.06 -12.66
N GLN A 362 -6.19 -6.22 -13.19
CA GLN A 362 -4.74 -6.27 -12.99
C GLN A 362 -4.22 -4.91 -12.52
N ILE A 363 -3.12 -4.91 -11.79
CA ILE A 363 -2.42 -3.69 -11.41
C ILE A 363 -1.57 -3.22 -12.60
N MET A 364 -1.83 -1.98 -13.00
CA MET A 364 -1.09 -1.22 -13.99
C MET A 364 -0.37 -0.07 -13.30
N VAL A 365 0.70 0.42 -13.92
CA VAL A 365 1.42 1.62 -13.51
C VAL A 365 1.55 2.54 -14.72
N TYR A 366 1.06 3.77 -14.59
CA TYR A 366 1.36 4.85 -15.54
C TYR A 366 2.60 5.58 -15.07
N ASP A 367 3.63 5.66 -15.92
CA ASP A 367 4.85 6.39 -15.66
C ASP A 367 4.80 7.78 -16.29
N PHE A 368 4.93 8.85 -15.48
CA PHE A 368 4.86 10.23 -15.98
C PHE A 368 6.16 10.70 -16.64
N ILE A 369 7.27 9.99 -16.44
CA ILE A 369 8.56 10.29 -17.08
C ILE A 369 8.55 9.74 -18.50
N THR A 370 8.19 8.46 -18.67
CA THR A 370 8.18 7.81 -20.00
C THR A 370 6.85 7.96 -20.74
N GLN A 371 5.77 8.32 -20.04
CA GLN A 371 4.39 8.40 -20.55
C GLN A 371 3.81 7.04 -20.99
N GLU A 372 4.30 5.96 -20.39
CA GLU A 372 3.91 4.58 -20.71
C GLU A 372 3.01 3.97 -19.63
N GLU A 373 2.14 3.04 -20.07
CA GLU A 373 1.36 2.17 -19.20
C GLU A 373 2.04 0.80 -19.10
N ILE A 374 2.47 0.42 -17.90
CA ILE A 374 3.17 -0.83 -17.62
C ILE A 374 2.24 -1.77 -16.85
N GLN A 375 2.02 -2.97 -17.37
CA GLN A 375 1.32 -4.01 -16.62
C GLN A 375 2.24 -4.63 -15.58
N LEU A 376 1.87 -4.50 -14.31
CA LEU A 376 2.66 -5.00 -13.19
C LEU A 376 2.28 -6.43 -12.81
N THR A 377 1.01 -6.80 -12.95
CA THR A 377 0.50 -8.13 -12.56
C THR A 377 -0.22 -8.84 -13.71
N LYS A 378 -0.20 -10.17 -13.70
CA LYS A 378 -0.90 -11.05 -14.65
C LYS A 378 -1.65 -12.17 -13.91
N GLY A 379 -2.42 -12.98 -14.63
CA GLY A 379 -3.08 -14.18 -14.09
C GLY A 379 -4.58 -14.04 -13.84
N LYS A 380 -5.22 -15.10 -13.34
CA LYS A 380 -6.68 -15.28 -13.37
C LYS A 380 -7.46 -14.54 -12.27
N SER A 381 -6.83 -14.24 -11.13
CA SER A 381 -7.47 -13.55 -10.01
C SER A 381 -7.48 -12.03 -10.20
N HIS A 382 -8.58 -11.39 -9.80
CA HIS A 382 -8.71 -9.93 -9.79
C HIS A 382 -7.77 -9.31 -8.77
N LYS A 383 -7.16 -8.17 -9.11
CA LYS A 383 -6.24 -7.41 -8.26
C LYS A 383 -6.69 -5.96 -8.22
N GLU A 384 -6.94 -5.47 -7.01
CA GLU A 384 -7.61 -4.19 -6.78
C GLU A 384 -6.95 -3.39 -5.65
N ASN A 385 -7.33 -2.12 -5.56
CA ASN A 385 -6.91 -1.19 -4.49
C ASN A 385 -5.39 -1.15 -4.27
N PRO A 386 -4.57 -0.82 -5.28
CA PRO A 386 -3.14 -0.65 -5.09
C PRO A 386 -2.85 0.52 -4.14
N CYS A 387 -1.86 0.37 -3.26
CA CYS A 387 -1.35 1.41 -2.38
C CYS A 387 0.18 1.36 -2.35
N TRP A 388 0.81 2.51 -2.60
CA TRP A 388 2.26 2.62 -2.59
C TRP A 388 2.83 2.69 -1.18
N ALA A 389 3.97 2.04 -0.98
CA ALA A 389 4.84 2.32 0.15
C ALA A 389 5.54 3.67 0.03
N ALA A 390 6.01 4.21 1.15
CA ALA A 390 6.74 5.47 1.22
C ALA A 390 7.97 5.55 0.30
N ASN A 391 8.59 4.41 -0.01
CA ASN A 391 9.79 4.34 -0.86
C ASN A 391 9.52 4.37 -2.37
N SER A 392 8.26 4.52 -2.82
CA SER A 392 7.89 4.57 -4.26
C SER A 392 8.34 3.35 -5.08
N MET A 393 8.65 2.23 -4.42
CA MET A 393 9.14 0.99 -5.06
C MET A 393 8.23 -0.20 -4.80
N HIS A 394 7.48 -0.18 -3.70
CA HIS A 394 6.57 -1.26 -3.32
C HIS A 394 5.13 -0.83 -3.43
N ILE A 395 4.29 -1.79 -3.81
CA ILE A 395 2.85 -1.65 -3.86
C ILE A 395 2.23 -2.83 -3.10
N ILE A 396 1.30 -2.53 -2.20
CA ILE A 396 0.36 -3.51 -1.67
C ILE A 396 -0.95 -3.42 -2.44
N PHE A 397 -1.62 -4.54 -2.64
CA PHE A 397 -2.95 -4.61 -3.24
C PHE A 397 -3.69 -5.82 -2.67
N ASN A 398 -5.01 -5.89 -2.85
CA ASN A 398 -5.76 -7.09 -2.50
C ASN A 398 -6.13 -7.89 -3.76
N THR A 399 -6.13 -9.22 -3.65
CA THR A 399 -6.80 -10.08 -4.63
C THR A 399 -8.29 -10.12 -4.37
N VAL A 400 -9.11 -10.44 -5.36
CA VAL A 400 -10.54 -10.73 -5.17
C VAL A 400 -10.88 -12.01 -5.92
N ASP A 401 -11.08 -13.08 -5.15
CA ASP A 401 -11.60 -14.35 -5.64
C ASP A 401 -12.99 -14.61 -4.99
N PRO A 402 -13.83 -15.47 -5.57
CA PRO A 402 -15.18 -15.74 -5.04
C PRO A 402 -15.17 -16.13 -3.55
N SER A 403 -14.19 -16.92 -3.13
CA SER A 403 -14.07 -17.46 -1.77
C SER A 403 -13.07 -16.72 -0.88
N SER A 404 -12.11 -15.97 -1.43
CA SER A 404 -11.01 -15.38 -0.66
C SER A 404 -10.56 -14.02 -1.19
N SER A 405 -9.90 -13.26 -0.33
CA SER A 405 -9.28 -11.99 -0.69
C SER A 405 -8.15 -11.75 0.30
N GLU A 406 -6.93 -11.72 -0.21
CA GLU A 406 -5.71 -11.56 0.60
C GLU A 406 -4.89 -10.39 0.07
N LEU A 407 -4.01 -9.86 0.92
CA LEU A 407 -3.09 -8.80 0.55
C LEU A 407 -1.82 -9.39 -0.02
N PHE A 408 -1.33 -8.75 -1.08
CA PHE A 408 -0.09 -9.09 -1.75
C PHE A 408 0.81 -7.86 -1.82
N LEU A 409 2.10 -8.10 -1.66
CA LEU A 409 3.19 -7.15 -1.87
C LEU A 409 3.83 -7.42 -3.22
N ILE A 410 4.14 -6.37 -3.97
CA ILE A 410 4.96 -6.46 -5.19
C ILE A 410 5.97 -5.32 -5.23
N ASN A 411 7.13 -5.62 -5.80
CA ASN A 411 8.21 -4.67 -5.99
C ASN A 411 8.40 -4.35 -7.49
N LEU A 412 8.71 -3.10 -7.85
CA LEU A 412 8.93 -2.72 -9.25
C LEU A 412 10.18 -3.37 -9.90
N LYS A 413 11.24 -3.63 -9.12
CA LYS A 413 12.47 -4.31 -9.55
C LYS A 413 12.30 -5.83 -9.60
N GLN A 414 11.58 -6.38 -8.63
CA GLN A 414 11.22 -7.80 -8.56
C GLN A 414 9.71 -7.95 -8.65
N LYS A 415 9.21 -8.20 -9.87
CA LYS A 415 7.78 -8.23 -10.18
C LYS A 415 7.09 -9.53 -9.74
N GLU A 416 7.68 -10.24 -8.79
CA GLU A 416 7.05 -11.37 -8.15
C GLU A 416 6.15 -10.86 -7.02
N MET A 417 4.92 -11.35 -6.98
CA MET A 417 3.95 -10.98 -5.95
C MET A 417 4.03 -11.96 -4.79
N VAL A 418 4.11 -11.44 -3.57
CA VAL A 418 4.20 -12.22 -2.33
C VAL A 418 2.95 -11.99 -1.50
N GLN A 419 2.27 -13.07 -1.11
CA GLN A 419 1.13 -12.97 -0.20
C GLN A 419 1.62 -12.63 1.21
N ILE A 420 1.03 -11.62 1.83
CA ILE A 420 1.45 -11.14 3.17
C ILE A 420 0.38 -11.40 4.25
N THR A 421 -0.89 -11.59 3.88
CA THR A 421 -1.94 -11.94 4.85
C THR A 421 -2.47 -13.36 4.67
N GLU A 422 -3.01 -13.92 5.75
CA GLU A 422 -3.64 -15.23 5.78
C GLU A 422 -4.78 -15.27 6.82
N GLY A 423 -5.48 -16.41 6.91
CA GLY A 423 -6.51 -16.64 7.93
C GLY A 423 -7.93 -16.23 7.52
N PRO A 424 -8.88 -16.22 8.46
CA PRO A 424 -10.30 -16.02 8.14
C PRO A 424 -10.62 -14.59 7.69
N GLY A 425 -11.72 -14.45 6.95
CA GLY A 425 -12.21 -13.17 6.45
C GLY A 425 -11.45 -12.67 5.22
N LYS A 426 -12.13 -11.83 4.43
CA LYS A 426 -11.61 -11.25 3.19
C LYS A 426 -10.94 -9.90 3.47
N LYS A 427 -9.70 -9.70 3.03
CA LYS A 427 -8.90 -8.50 3.30
C LYS A 427 -8.99 -7.54 2.12
N HIS A 428 -9.50 -6.34 2.34
CA HIS A 428 -9.77 -5.36 1.29
C HIS A 428 -9.25 -3.96 1.65
N TYR A 429 -9.11 -3.12 0.63
CA TYR A 429 -8.77 -1.69 0.76
C TYR A 429 -7.51 -1.44 1.61
N PRO A 430 -6.36 -2.04 1.24
CA PRO A 430 -5.12 -1.80 1.98
C PRO A 430 -4.69 -0.33 1.85
N THR A 431 -4.16 0.22 2.93
CA THR A 431 -3.45 1.50 2.97
C THR A 431 -2.13 1.33 3.72
N TRP A 432 -1.09 1.98 3.19
CA TRP A 432 0.24 1.97 3.79
C TRP A 432 0.33 3.06 4.86
N GLY A 433 0.78 2.70 6.06
CA GLY A 433 1.03 3.62 7.16
C GLY A 433 2.52 3.77 7.48
N PRO A 434 2.89 4.74 8.33
CA PRO A 434 4.28 4.93 8.73
C PRO A 434 4.83 3.75 9.53
#